data_AF-A0A3M1GEI3-F1
#
_entry.id   AF-A0A3M1GEI3-F1
#
_cell.length_a   1.000
_cell.length_b   1.000
_cell.length_c   1.000
_cell.angle_alpha   90.00
_cell.angle_beta   90.00
_cell.angle_gamma   90.00
#
_symmetry.space_group_name_H-M   'P 1'
#
loop_
_entity.id
_entity.type
_entity.pdbx_description
1 polymer ?
#
loop_
_entity_poly.entity_id
_entity_poly.type
_entity_poly.pdbx_seq_one_letter_code
_entity_poly.pdbx_strand_id
1 'polypeptide(L)'
;MQKPADVPGAADGAAPDFATGAAAIRQALKTIPATPGVYRMLNGAGTVLYVGKARDLKRRVASYIQPTRLDAAKLRMVAETRAVIVVTTRTEAEALLLEANLIKRYRTRYNVLLRDDKSFPYIHLRLDHEWPQIAKHR
;
A
#
# COMPACT_ATOMS: atom_id res chain seq x y z
N MET A 1 -14.80 -12.66 -38.29
CA MET A 1 -14.69 -11.92 -37.00
C MET A 1 -14.64 -12.93 -35.87
N GLN A 2 -13.46 -13.14 -35.29
CA GLN A 2 -13.25 -14.10 -34.19
C GLN A 2 -13.72 -13.52 -32.86
N LYS A 3 -14.50 -14.33 -32.13
CA LYS A 3 -14.88 -14.16 -30.73
C LYS A 3 -13.61 -14.16 -29.87
N PRO A 4 -13.43 -13.25 -28.89
CA PRO A 4 -12.34 -13.41 -27.93
C PRO A 4 -12.67 -14.56 -26.98
N ALA A 5 -11.63 -15.35 -26.71
CA ALA A 5 -11.66 -16.59 -25.95
C ALA A 5 -12.02 -16.37 -24.47
N ASP A 6 -12.76 -17.33 -23.93
CA ASP A 6 -12.97 -17.54 -22.50
C ASP A 6 -11.62 -17.56 -21.76
N VAL A 7 -11.49 -16.69 -20.76
CA VAL A 7 -10.41 -16.80 -19.77
C VAL A 7 -10.95 -17.69 -18.65
N PRO A 8 -10.31 -18.83 -18.31
CA PRO A 8 -10.80 -19.70 -17.26
C PRO A 8 -10.51 -19.06 -15.89
N GLY A 9 -11.48 -18.29 -15.38
CA GLY A 9 -11.43 -17.66 -14.07
C GLY A 9 -12.05 -18.53 -12.99
N ALA A 10 -11.39 -19.62 -12.62
CA ALA A 10 -11.73 -20.37 -11.41
C ALA A 10 -10.45 -20.88 -10.72
N ALA A 11 -10.06 -20.18 -9.65
CA ALA A 11 -9.29 -20.77 -8.56
C ALA A 11 -9.64 -20.06 -7.23
N ASP A 12 -10.37 -20.80 -6.41
CA ASP A 12 -10.53 -20.73 -4.95
C ASP A 12 -11.34 -19.57 -4.33
N GLY A 13 -12.65 -19.78 -4.30
CA GLY A 13 -13.62 -19.09 -3.43
C GLY A 13 -13.55 -19.52 -1.96
N ALA A 14 -12.35 -19.75 -1.41
CA ALA A 14 -12.17 -19.90 0.03
C ALA A 14 -12.32 -18.52 0.70
N ALA A 15 -13.08 -18.47 1.80
CA ALA A 15 -13.25 -17.23 2.56
C ALA A 15 -11.87 -16.65 2.95
N PRO A 16 -11.69 -15.32 2.87
CA PRO A 16 -10.41 -14.70 3.21
C PRO A 16 -10.04 -15.00 4.66
N ASP A 17 -8.88 -15.63 4.85
CA ASP A 17 -8.37 -16.03 6.16
C ASP A 17 -6.98 -15.43 6.40
N PHE A 18 -6.72 -15.04 7.66
CA PHE A 18 -5.46 -14.39 8.04
C PHE A 18 -4.24 -15.30 7.87
N ALA A 19 -4.38 -16.60 8.09
CA ALA A 19 -3.25 -17.54 8.10
C ALA A 19 -2.63 -17.67 6.69
N THR A 20 -3.47 -17.79 5.67
CA THR A 20 -3.09 -17.85 4.26
C THR A 20 -2.49 -16.53 3.81
N GLY A 21 -3.09 -15.40 4.19
CA GLY A 21 -2.53 -14.08 3.94
C GLY A 21 -1.15 -13.89 4.55
N ALA A 22 -0.99 -14.26 5.82
CA ALA A 22 0.29 -14.22 6.51
C ALA A 22 1.31 -15.18 5.89
N ALA A 23 0.89 -16.33 5.35
CA ALA A 23 1.76 -17.25 4.63
C ALA A 23 2.29 -16.64 3.32
N ALA A 24 1.44 -15.97 2.53
CA ALA A 24 1.84 -15.25 1.34
C ALA A 24 2.85 -14.13 1.66
N ILE A 25 2.61 -13.37 2.73
CA ILE A 25 3.54 -12.34 3.21
C ILE A 25 4.88 -12.96 3.66
N ARG A 26 4.86 -14.07 4.41
CA ARG A 26 6.07 -14.81 4.81
C ARG A 26 6.89 -15.27 3.61
N GLN A 27 6.23 -15.74 2.55
CA GLN A 27 6.92 -16.16 1.34
C GLN A 27 7.61 -14.98 0.65
N ALA A 28 6.93 -13.83 0.53
CA ALA A 28 7.53 -12.63 -0.05
C ALA A 28 8.71 -12.10 0.79
N LEU A 29 8.65 -12.19 2.12
CA LEU A 29 9.72 -11.73 3.01
C LEU A 29 11.07 -12.42 2.79
N LYS A 30 11.10 -13.59 2.13
CA LYS A 30 12.34 -14.29 1.78
C LYS A 30 13.18 -13.51 0.77
N THR A 31 12.56 -12.71 -0.08
CA THR A 31 13.24 -12.00 -1.18
C THR A 31 13.28 -10.47 -1.00
N ILE A 32 12.51 -9.93 -0.06
CA ILE A 32 12.44 -8.47 0.18
C ILE A 32 13.72 -7.96 0.86
N PRO A 33 14.43 -6.98 0.28
CA PRO A 33 15.61 -6.37 0.88
C PRO A 33 15.25 -5.37 1.99
N ALA A 34 16.21 -5.09 2.87
CA ALA A 34 16.09 -4.06 3.91
C ALA A 34 16.48 -2.68 3.35
N THR A 35 15.73 -2.20 2.35
CA THR A 35 15.96 -0.91 1.68
C THR A 35 14.69 -0.07 1.64
N PRO A 36 14.79 1.24 1.32
CA PRO A 36 13.64 2.07 1.04
C PRO A 36 12.87 1.56 -0.19
N GLY A 37 11.57 1.84 -0.22
CA GLY A 37 10.73 1.60 -1.38
C GLY A 37 9.25 1.52 -1.07
N VAL A 38 8.49 0.97 -2.01
CA VAL A 38 7.03 0.84 -1.94
C VAL A 38 6.63 -0.63 -2.09
N TYR A 39 5.69 -1.08 -1.27
CA TYR A 39 5.08 -2.40 -1.35
C TYR A 39 3.60 -2.30 -1.71
N ARG A 40 3.09 -3.33 -2.36
CA ARG A 40 1.70 -3.52 -2.73
C ARG A 40 1.22 -4.88 -2.25
N MET A 41 0.06 -4.91 -1.62
CA MET A 41 -0.64 -6.16 -1.27
C MET A 41 -1.76 -6.38 -2.28
N LEU A 42 -1.83 -7.59 -2.84
CA LEU A 42 -2.78 -7.96 -3.88
C LEU A 42 -3.66 -9.11 -3.39
N ASN A 43 -4.92 -9.16 -3.82
CA ASN A 43 -5.80 -10.30 -3.59
C ASN A 43 -5.57 -11.42 -4.62
N GLY A 44 -6.37 -12.50 -4.52
CA GLY A 44 -6.29 -13.65 -5.44
C GLY A 44 -6.60 -13.31 -6.90
N ALA A 45 -7.36 -12.25 -7.16
CA ALA A 45 -7.65 -11.76 -8.51
C ALA A 45 -6.57 -10.80 -9.06
N GLY A 46 -5.51 -10.54 -8.30
CA GLY A 46 -4.46 -9.58 -8.67
C GLY A 46 -4.84 -8.11 -8.43
N THR A 47 -5.99 -7.82 -7.82
CA THR A 47 -6.39 -6.45 -7.47
C THR A 47 -5.54 -5.92 -6.33
N VAL A 48 -5.02 -4.70 -6.47
CA VAL A 48 -4.23 -4.03 -5.43
C VAL A 48 -5.13 -3.59 -4.29
N LEU A 49 -4.94 -4.22 -3.12
CA LEU A 49 -5.68 -3.94 -1.90
C LEU A 49 -5.13 -2.72 -1.16
N TYR A 50 -3.81 -2.61 -1.11
CA TYR A 50 -3.08 -1.60 -0.34
C TYR A 50 -1.73 -1.32 -0.97
N VAL A 51 -1.30 -0.06 -0.86
CA VAL A 51 0.03 0.43 -1.22
C VAL A 51 0.61 1.12 0.01
N GLY A 52 1.87 0.86 0.35
CA GLY A 52 2.55 1.60 1.40
C GLY A 52 4.03 1.78 1.11
N LYS A 53 4.62 2.88 1.60
CA LYS A 53 6.07 3.10 1.58
C LYS A 53 6.77 2.61 2.85
N ALA A 54 8.07 2.37 2.75
CA ALA A 54 8.92 2.07 3.89
C ALA A 54 10.34 2.62 3.70
N ARG A 55 11.01 2.95 4.82
CA ARG A 55 12.47 3.15 4.87
C ARG A 55 13.21 1.81 4.84
N ASP A 56 12.57 0.78 5.39
CA ASP A 56 13.02 -0.61 5.42
C ASP A 56 11.81 -1.48 5.05
N LEU A 57 11.80 -1.96 3.80
CA LEU A 57 10.73 -2.79 3.26
C LEU A 57 10.57 -4.09 4.04
N LYS A 58 11.67 -4.78 4.37
CA LYS A 58 11.64 -6.06 5.08
C LYS A 58 10.99 -5.91 6.45
N ARG A 59 11.43 -4.94 7.24
CA ARG A 59 10.87 -4.66 8.57
C ARG A 59 9.41 -4.24 8.48
N ARG A 60 9.06 -3.39 7.51
CA ARG A 60 7.69 -2.91 7.37
C ARG A 60 6.74 -4.02 6.95
N VAL A 61 7.08 -4.82 5.95
CA VAL A 61 6.24 -5.94 5.49
C VAL A 61 6.11 -7.01 6.58
N ALA A 62 7.17 -7.26 7.36
CA ALA A 62 7.13 -8.20 8.49
C ALA A 62 6.18 -7.76 9.62
N SER A 63 5.85 -6.48 9.75
CA SER A 63 4.88 -6.04 10.77
C SER A 63 3.46 -6.59 10.54
N TYR A 64 3.12 -6.95 9.29
CA TYR A 64 1.78 -7.43 8.93
C TYR A 64 1.52 -8.90 9.29
N ILE A 65 2.53 -9.67 9.72
CA ILE A 65 2.32 -11.04 10.21
C ILE A 65 2.14 -11.09 11.74
N GLN A 66 2.10 -9.93 12.41
CA GLN A 66 1.94 -9.80 13.86
C GLN A 66 0.51 -9.31 14.18
N PRO A 67 -0.50 -10.20 14.24
CA PRO A 67 -1.91 -9.81 14.31
C PRO A 67 -2.24 -8.92 15.50
N THR A 68 -1.57 -9.08 16.64
CA THR A 68 -1.77 -8.27 17.85
C THR A 68 -1.40 -6.80 17.68
N ARG A 69 -0.67 -6.44 16.62
CA ARG A 69 -0.26 -5.06 16.29
C ARG A 69 -1.09 -4.44 15.16
N LEU A 70 -2.11 -5.14 14.67
CA LEU A 70 -2.92 -4.71 13.54
C LEU A 70 -4.31 -4.29 14.00
N ASP A 71 -4.80 -3.19 13.42
CA ASP A 71 -6.21 -2.81 13.54
C ASP A 71 -7.11 -3.74 12.71
N ALA A 72 -8.42 -3.65 12.92
CA ALA A 72 -9.40 -4.50 12.25
C ALA A 72 -9.41 -4.36 10.71
N ALA A 73 -9.00 -3.21 10.17
CA ALA A 73 -8.92 -3.02 8.73
C ALA A 73 -7.68 -3.70 8.16
N LYS A 74 -6.53 -3.59 8.82
CA LYS A 74 -5.29 -4.31 8.45
C LYS A 74 -5.43 -5.82 8.59
N LEU A 75 -6.12 -6.32 9.62
CA LEU A 75 -6.40 -7.75 9.76
C LEU A 75 -7.18 -8.30 8.56
N ARG A 76 -8.23 -7.59 8.13
CA ARG A 76 -9.02 -7.95 6.94
C ARG A 76 -8.21 -7.87 5.64
N MET A 77 -7.42 -6.81 5.48
CA MET A 77 -6.51 -6.65 4.35
C MET A 77 -5.52 -7.82 4.24
N VAL A 78 -4.91 -8.21 5.36
CA VAL A 78 -3.99 -9.36 5.38
C VAL A 78 -4.73 -10.63 5.01
N ALA A 79 -5.95 -10.87 5.54
CA ALA A 79 -6.73 -12.06 5.19
C ALA A 79 -7.08 -12.19 3.70
N GLU A 80 -7.28 -11.07 3.02
CA GLU A 80 -7.50 -11.02 1.57
C GLU A 80 -6.21 -11.12 0.74
N THR A 81 -5.04 -10.89 1.33
CA THR A 81 -3.76 -10.82 0.61
C THR A 81 -3.33 -12.19 0.10
N ARG A 82 -2.92 -12.28 -1.17
CA ARG A 82 -2.38 -13.48 -1.82
C ARG A 82 -1.01 -13.25 -2.45
N ALA A 83 -0.64 -12.01 -2.71
CA ALA A 83 0.70 -11.65 -3.17
C ALA A 83 1.17 -10.30 -2.61
N VAL A 84 2.48 -10.15 -2.46
CA VAL A 84 3.14 -8.89 -2.13
C VAL A 84 4.14 -8.55 -3.21
N ILE A 85 4.03 -7.37 -3.81
CA ILE A 85 4.96 -6.86 -4.81
C ILE A 85 5.71 -5.66 -4.23
N VAL A 86 7.03 -5.64 -4.38
CA VAL A 86 7.87 -4.54 -3.92
C VAL A 86 8.59 -3.85 -5.07
N VAL A 87 8.81 -2.54 -4.94
CA VAL A 87 9.68 -1.74 -5.80
C VAL A 87 10.62 -0.98 -4.88
N THR A 88 11.91 -1.23 -5.00
CA THR A 88 12.94 -0.53 -4.23
C THR A 88 13.19 0.87 -4.81
N THR A 89 13.55 1.80 -3.95
CA THR A 89 13.96 3.16 -4.33
C THR A 89 15.30 3.50 -3.68
N ARG A 90 15.98 4.53 -4.20
CA ARG A 90 17.26 4.98 -3.62
C ARG A 90 17.04 5.81 -2.37
N THR A 91 15.96 6.59 -2.37
CA THR A 91 15.63 7.51 -1.27
C THR A 91 14.20 7.32 -0.78
N GLU A 92 13.93 7.84 0.41
CA GLU A 92 12.57 7.88 0.96
C GLU A 92 11.66 8.85 0.21
N ALA A 93 12.23 9.94 -0.34
CA ALA A 93 11.48 10.92 -1.11
C ALA A 93 10.95 10.30 -2.41
N GLU A 94 11.77 9.50 -3.10
CA GLU A 94 11.33 8.70 -4.24
C GLU A 94 10.22 7.71 -3.85
N ALA A 95 10.36 7.02 -2.71
CA ALA A 95 9.34 6.10 -2.22
C ALA A 95 8.01 6.82 -1.94
N LEU A 96 8.07 8.02 -1.37
CA LEU A 96 6.89 8.85 -1.12
C LEU A 96 6.18 9.25 -2.42
N LEU A 97 6.94 9.73 -3.41
CA LEU A 97 6.38 10.13 -4.71
C LEU A 97 5.78 8.92 -5.44
N LEU A 98 6.50 7.80 -5.45
CA LEU A 98 6.03 6.56 -6.07
C LEU A 98 4.76 6.02 -5.40
N GLU A 99 4.72 6.00 -4.06
CA GLU A 99 3.54 5.60 -3.30
C GLU A 99 2.33 6.44 -3.68
N ALA A 100 2.47 7.78 -3.65
CA ALA A 100 1.38 8.69 -3.98
C ALA A 100 0.85 8.45 -5.40
N ASN A 101 1.74 8.22 -6.37
CA ASN A 101 1.36 7.89 -7.74
C ASN A 101 0.62 6.55 -7.84
N LEU A 102 1.08 5.52 -7.12
CA LEU A 102 0.44 4.20 -7.14
C LEU A 102 -0.91 4.22 -6.43
N ILE A 103 -1.07 4.94 -5.30
CA ILE A 103 -2.35 5.12 -4.63
C ILE A 103 -3.34 5.82 -5.56
N LYS A 104 -2.92 6.91 -6.23
CA LYS A 104 -3.76 7.61 -7.21
C LYS A 104 -4.17 6.71 -8.38
N ARG A 105 -3.23 5.89 -8.89
CA ARG A 105 -3.46 5.00 -10.02
C ARG A 105 -4.41 3.85 -9.70
N TYR A 106 -4.23 3.19 -8.55
CA TYR A 106 -4.98 1.98 -8.21
C TYR A 106 -6.21 2.25 -7.34
N ARG A 107 -6.35 3.44 -6.74
CA ARG A 107 -7.47 3.82 -5.86
C ARG A 107 -7.78 2.71 -4.83
N THR A 108 -6.73 2.26 -4.18
CA THR A 108 -6.74 1.06 -3.32
C THR A 108 -7.75 1.19 -2.17
N ARG A 109 -8.56 0.15 -1.99
CA ARG A 109 -9.63 0.10 -0.97
C ARG A 109 -9.11 0.40 0.44
N TYR A 110 -8.01 -0.23 0.83
CA TYR A 110 -7.52 -0.13 2.19
C TYR A 110 -6.74 1.17 2.45
N ASN A 111 -6.19 1.86 1.45
CA ASN A 111 -5.60 3.19 1.70
C ASN A 111 -6.66 4.25 1.99
N VAL A 112 -7.88 4.10 1.45
CA VAL A 112 -9.01 5.00 1.76
C VAL A 112 -9.54 4.71 3.16
N LEU A 113 -9.75 3.44 3.51
CA LEU A 113 -10.22 3.03 4.84
C LEU A 113 -9.20 3.29 5.95
N LEU A 114 -7.91 3.26 5.62
CA LEU A 114 -6.79 3.55 6.53
C LEU A 114 -6.27 4.98 6.40
N ARG A 115 -7.05 5.87 5.76
CA ARG A 115 -6.68 7.28 5.63
C ARG A 115 -6.83 7.94 7.00
N ASP A 116 -5.69 8.22 7.62
CA ASP A 116 -5.60 9.20 8.68
C ASP A 116 -6.06 10.55 8.09
N ASP A 117 -6.93 11.27 8.80
CA ASP A 117 -7.35 12.65 8.56
C ASP A 117 -6.20 13.67 8.71
N LYS A 118 -4.96 13.19 8.70
CA LYS A 118 -3.72 13.96 8.60
C LYS A 118 -3.69 14.71 7.27
N SER A 119 -4.28 15.89 7.28
CA SER A 119 -4.02 16.97 6.36
C SER A 119 -2.50 17.09 6.15
N PHE A 120 -2.08 17.03 4.89
CA PHE A 120 -0.71 17.37 4.53
C PHE A 120 -0.50 18.86 4.86
N PRO A 121 0.59 19.24 5.53
CA PRO A 121 0.89 20.65 5.72
C PRO A 121 1.08 21.28 4.35
N TYR A 122 0.23 22.23 3.99
CA TYR A 122 0.39 23.06 2.80
C TYR A 122 1.00 24.38 3.24
N ILE A 123 1.95 24.88 2.43
CA ILE A 123 2.50 26.22 2.62
C ILE A 123 1.53 27.16 1.90
N HIS A 124 0.77 27.94 2.67
CA HIS A 124 -0.07 28.98 2.12
C HIS A 124 0.79 30.23 1.86
N LEU A 125 0.97 30.58 0.59
CA LEU A 125 1.64 31.82 0.19
C LEU A 125 0.58 32.91 0.03
N ARG A 126 0.60 33.88 0.94
CA ARG A 126 -0.24 35.08 0.86
C ARG A 126 0.31 36.02 -0.21
N LEU A 127 -0.51 36.32 -1.22
CA LEU A 127 -0.21 37.29 -2.29
C LEU A 127 -0.78 38.69 -2.00
N ASP A 128 -1.54 38.82 -0.91
CA ASP A 128 -2.22 40.02 -0.43
C ASP A 128 -1.37 40.84 0.57
N HIS A 129 -0.09 40.49 0.72
CA HIS A 129 0.83 41.18 1.62
C HIS A 129 2.07 41.68 0.87
N GLU A 130 2.62 42.81 1.33
CA GLU A 130 3.74 43.51 0.70
C GLU A 130 5.05 42.67 0.68
N TRP A 131 5.12 41.62 1.51
CA TRP A 131 6.21 40.64 1.53
C TRP A 131 5.71 39.19 1.63
N PRO A 132 6.43 38.20 1.05
CA PRO A 132 6.09 36.79 1.23
C PRO A 132 6.27 36.35 2.68
N GLN A 133 5.26 35.71 3.26
CA GLN A 133 5.33 35.11 4.60
C GLN A 133 4.99 33.63 4.57
N ILE A 134 5.77 32.82 5.30
CA ILE A 134 5.42 31.44 5.61
C ILE A 134 4.57 31.45 6.88
N ALA A 135 3.27 31.21 6.74
CA ALA A 135 2.33 31.15 7.87
C ALA A 135 1.65 29.77 7.94
N LYS A 136 1.38 29.31 9.16
CA LYS A 136 0.60 28.09 9.40
C LYS A 136 -0.89 28.41 9.13
N HIS A 137 -1.44 27.86 8.05
CA HIS A 137 -2.89 27.88 7.82
C HIS A 137 -3.51 26.71 8.62
N ARG A 138 -4.60 26.98 9.37
CA ARG A 138 -5.33 25.97 10.17
C ARG A 138 -6.51 25.47 9.37
#